data_AF-Q72BW0-F1
#
_entry.id   AF-Q72BW0-F1
#
_cell.length_a   1.000
_cell.length_b   1.000
_cell.length_c   1.000
_cell.angle_alpha   90.00
_cell.angle_beta   90.00
_cell.angle_gamma   90.00
#
_symmetry.space_group_name_H-M   'P 1'
#
loop_
_entity.id
_entity.type
_entity.pdbx_description
1 polymer ?
#
loop_
_entity_poly.entity_id
_entity_poly.type
_entity_poly.pdbx_seq_one_letter_code
_entity_poly.pdbx_strand_id
1 'polypeptide(L)'
;MAELQLQSTPATLGFNFTELMEWATGITADYEGLVVTEDMVPGIKSEMAGLNKMKAQLDSARKQAVRQVSEPIRQFEARIKEVCAVFDAAYAALATQVKGFEERQREEKRREVLFLIADTVDEHGVPGLEVAVQDSWLNKSKPLKAIKAEVESIILRHLQEERERAALEQAKQDRAVAIEQMVAAQGQAYGFALPVSDFLRLHDLQIPLTDVHAEIEKVFAARAQFARHAASASPVPAAAVQAARPSASSVVSGRPQRKTLTIQIEYDAMREPAVQQTLRHLKGMCASFNLIPGQSAA
;
A
#
# COMPACT_ATOMS: atom_id res chain seq x y z
N MET A 1 -20.86 -23.43 -44.84
CA MET A 1 -21.40 -22.51 -43.82
C MET A 1 -22.87 -22.35 -44.10
N ALA A 2 -23.75 -22.43 -43.10
CA ALA A 2 -25.18 -22.18 -43.32
C ALA A 2 -25.36 -20.69 -43.65
N GLU A 3 -26.00 -20.39 -44.76
CA GLU A 3 -26.20 -19.01 -45.24
C GLU A 3 -27.62 -18.56 -44.88
N LEU A 4 -27.75 -17.35 -44.33
CA LEU A 4 -29.05 -16.79 -43.96
C LEU A 4 -29.81 -16.38 -45.22
N GLN A 5 -30.80 -17.18 -45.63
CA GLN A 5 -31.68 -16.85 -46.74
C GLN A 5 -32.90 -16.09 -46.23
N LEU A 6 -32.98 -14.79 -46.54
CA LEU A 6 -34.10 -13.93 -46.15
C LEU A 6 -35.05 -13.71 -47.34
N GLN A 7 -36.31 -14.12 -47.19
CA GLN A 7 -37.40 -13.74 -48.09
C GLN A 7 -38.34 -12.81 -47.33
N SER A 8 -38.29 -11.50 -47.58
CA SER A 8 -39.21 -10.53 -46.97
C SER A 8 -40.15 -9.94 -48.01
N THR A 9 -41.46 -10.04 -47.79
CA THR A 9 -42.46 -9.20 -48.46
C THR A 9 -42.89 -8.08 -47.50
N PRO A 10 -42.94 -6.81 -47.93
CA PRO A 10 -43.36 -5.72 -47.06
C PRO A 10 -44.84 -5.91 -46.67
N ALA A 11 -45.12 -5.88 -45.37
CA ALA A 11 -46.48 -5.99 -44.88
C ALA A 11 -47.23 -4.66 -45.09
N THR A 12 -48.14 -4.63 -46.05
CA THR A 12 -49.05 -3.50 -46.28
C THR A 12 -50.36 -3.72 -45.53
N LEU A 13 -50.75 -2.74 -44.70
CA LEU A 13 -52.06 -2.70 -44.03
C LEU A 13 -53.00 -1.80 -44.82
N GLY A 14 -53.85 -2.40 -45.66
CA GLY A 14 -54.99 -1.70 -46.26
C GLY A 14 -56.17 -1.68 -45.30
N PHE A 15 -56.88 -0.55 -45.22
CA PHE A 15 -58.12 -0.44 -44.47
C PHE A 15 -59.09 0.52 -45.16
N ASN A 16 -60.39 0.36 -44.89
CA ASN A 16 -61.48 1.13 -45.49
C ASN A 16 -61.62 2.52 -44.84
N PHE A 17 -60.59 3.36 -44.99
CA PHE A 17 -60.55 4.69 -44.38
C PHE A 17 -61.77 5.55 -44.76
N THR A 18 -62.14 5.59 -46.04
CA THR A 18 -63.25 6.40 -46.54
C THR A 18 -64.58 6.01 -45.86
N GLU A 19 -64.90 4.72 -45.83
CA GLU A 19 -66.13 4.21 -45.21
C GLU A 19 -66.16 4.45 -43.70
N LEU A 20 -65.02 4.22 -43.01
CA LEU A 20 -64.93 4.47 -41.56
C LEU A 20 -65.05 5.95 -41.23
N MET A 21 -64.52 6.83 -42.08
CA MET A 21 -64.67 8.28 -41.93
C MET A 21 -66.11 8.72 -42.15
N GLU A 22 -66.78 8.25 -43.21
CA GLU A 22 -68.19 8.55 -43.49
C GLU A 22 -69.12 8.05 -42.38
N TRP A 23 -68.88 6.84 -41.86
CA TRP A 23 -69.62 6.31 -40.72
C TRP A 23 -69.41 7.15 -39.46
N ALA A 24 -68.16 7.52 -39.15
CA ALA A 24 -67.83 8.32 -37.99
C ALA A 24 -68.44 9.72 -38.08
N THR A 25 -68.31 10.40 -39.23
CA THR A 25 -68.89 11.73 -39.44
C THR A 25 -70.41 11.70 -39.39
N GLY A 26 -71.04 10.69 -39.99
CA GLY A 26 -72.49 10.50 -39.96
C GLY A 26 -73.04 10.33 -38.55
N ILE A 27 -72.40 9.51 -37.71
CA ILE A 27 -72.81 9.36 -36.30
C ILE A 27 -72.61 10.65 -35.51
N THR A 28 -71.57 11.42 -35.81
CA THR A 28 -71.29 12.64 -35.04
C THR A 28 -72.08 13.87 -35.48
N ALA A 29 -72.69 13.84 -36.68
CA ALA A 29 -73.40 14.96 -37.27
C ALA A 29 -74.58 15.44 -36.41
N ASP A 30 -75.31 14.51 -35.78
CA ASP A 30 -76.46 14.83 -34.92
C ASP A 30 -76.08 15.60 -33.64
N TYR A 31 -74.78 15.63 -33.30
CA TYR A 31 -74.25 16.35 -32.13
C TYR A 31 -73.65 17.71 -32.49
N GLU A 32 -73.52 18.02 -33.78
CA GLU A 32 -72.91 19.26 -34.24
C GLU A 32 -73.86 20.45 -33.98
N GLY A 33 -73.43 21.39 -33.13
CA GLY A 33 -74.26 22.54 -32.74
C GLY A 33 -75.34 22.25 -31.69
N LEU A 34 -75.38 21.04 -31.12
CA LEU A 34 -76.34 20.67 -30.06
C LEU A 34 -76.06 21.46 -28.77
N VAL A 35 -77.06 22.21 -28.29
CA VAL A 35 -77.03 22.89 -26.99
C VAL A 35 -77.75 22.01 -25.97
N VAL A 36 -76.99 21.39 -25.06
CA VAL A 36 -77.52 20.45 -24.06
C VAL A 36 -78.23 21.20 -22.92
N THR A 37 -79.50 20.89 -22.68
CA THR A 37 -80.29 21.37 -21.54
C THR A 37 -80.27 20.37 -20.38
N GLU A 38 -80.64 20.81 -19.17
CA GLU A 38 -80.48 20.04 -17.92
C GLU A 38 -81.25 18.70 -17.92
N ASP A 39 -82.42 18.67 -18.56
CA ASP A 39 -83.26 17.49 -18.74
C ASP A 39 -82.67 16.45 -19.71
N MET A 40 -81.81 16.88 -20.64
CA MET A 40 -81.17 16.02 -21.65
C MET A 40 -79.90 15.32 -21.14
N VAL A 41 -79.35 15.78 -20.01
CA VAL A 41 -78.07 15.32 -19.45
C VAL A 41 -77.97 13.79 -19.28
N PRO A 42 -78.99 13.07 -18.77
CA PRO A 42 -78.89 11.62 -18.60
C PRO A 42 -78.78 10.88 -19.95
N GLY A 43 -79.53 11.30 -20.96
CA GLY A 43 -79.49 10.73 -22.31
C GLY A 43 -78.16 11.00 -23.00
N ILE A 44 -77.69 12.25 -22.98
CA ILE A 44 -76.42 12.64 -23.57
C ILE A 44 -75.23 11.91 -22.92
N LYS A 45 -75.24 11.69 -21.61
CA LYS A 45 -74.20 10.87 -20.95
C LYS A 45 -74.16 9.43 -21.48
N SER A 46 -75.31 8.84 -21.78
CA SER A 46 -75.38 7.50 -22.39
C SER A 46 -74.81 7.49 -23.80
N GLU A 47 -75.12 8.51 -24.60
CA GLU A 47 -74.62 8.65 -25.97
C GLU A 47 -73.11 8.92 -26.01
N MET A 48 -72.59 9.77 -25.12
CA MET A 48 -71.14 9.98 -24.92
C MET A 48 -70.42 8.67 -24.56
N ALA A 49 -71.02 7.83 -23.73
CA ALA A 49 -70.48 6.51 -23.40
C ALA A 49 -70.46 5.58 -24.63
N GLY A 50 -71.51 5.64 -25.46
CA GLY A 50 -71.58 4.93 -26.75
C GLY A 50 -70.47 5.34 -27.72
N LEU A 51 -70.27 6.65 -27.92
CA LEU A 51 -69.20 7.20 -28.77
C LEU A 51 -67.81 6.76 -28.28
N ASN A 52 -67.57 6.83 -26.97
CA ASN A 52 -66.30 6.37 -26.39
C ASN A 52 -66.07 4.88 -26.59
N LYS A 53 -67.13 4.05 -26.50
CA LYS A 53 -67.05 2.61 -26.75
C LYS A 53 -66.70 2.30 -28.20
N MET A 54 -67.35 2.99 -29.16
CA MET A 54 -67.07 2.86 -30.59
C MET A 54 -65.62 3.26 -30.93
N LYS A 55 -65.16 4.39 -30.39
CA LYS A 55 -63.75 4.82 -30.51
C LYS A 55 -62.77 3.80 -29.94
N ALA A 56 -63.07 3.26 -28.75
CA ALA A 56 -62.22 2.27 -28.09
C ALA A 56 -62.15 0.95 -28.88
N GLN A 57 -63.24 0.54 -29.53
CA GLN A 57 -63.25 -0.64 -30.40
C GLN A 57 -62.35 -0.44 -31.62
N LEU A 58 -62.40 0.72 -32.28
CA LEU A 58 -61.55 1.03 -33.42
C LEU A 58 -60.06 1.07 -33.04
N ASP A 59 -59.70 1.72 -31.93
CA ASP A 59 -58.32 1.75 -31.45
C ASP A 59 -57.82 0.36 -31.02
N SER A 60 -58.71 -0.48 -30.47
CA SER A 60 -58.38 -1.87 -30.13
C SER A 60 -58.12 -2.71 -31.38
N ALA A 61 -58.95 -2.56 -32.42
CA ALA A 61 -58.75 -3.22 -33.71
C ALA A 61 -57.44 -2.79 -34.38
N ARG A 62 -57.11 -1.49 -34.36
CA ARG A 62 -55.82 -0.96 -34.81
C ARG A 62 -54.65 -1.61 -34.07
N LYS A 63 -54.69 -1.62 -32.73
CA LYS A 63 -53.64 -2.23 -31.90
C LYS A 63 -53.48 -3.72 -32.19
N GLN A 64 -54.58 -4.44 -32.39
CA GLN A 64 -54.56 -5.87 -32.74
C GLN A 64 -53.95 -6.11 -34.13
N ALA A 65 -54.33 -5.34 -35.15
CA ALA A 65 -53.78 -5.45 -36.49
C ALA A 65 -52.26 -5.18 -36.52
N VAL A 66 -51.81 -4.12 -35.84
CA VAL A 66 -50.37 -3.81 -35.71
C VAL A 66 -49.63 -4.93 -34.98
N ARG A 67 -50.21 -5.51 -33.92
CA ARG A 67 -49.62 -6.68 -33.24
C ARG A 67 -49.51 -7.87 -34.17
N GLN A 68 -50.57 -8.24 -34.88
CA GLN A 68 -50.56 -9.39 -35.79
C GLN A 68 -49.52 -9.25 -36.91
N VAL A 69 -49.35 -8.05 -37.46
CA VAL A 69 -48.37 -7.80 -38.53
C VAL A 69 -46.93 -7.76 -37.99
N SER A 70 -46.72 -7.25 -36.78
CA SER A 70 -45.38 -7.21 -36.17
C SER A 70 -44.95 -8.54 -35.53
N GLU A 71 -45.89 -9.43 -35.24
CA GLU A 71 -45.65 -10.70 -34.56
C GLU A 71 -44.70 -11.63 -35.36
N PRO A 72 -44.86 -11.86 -36.68
CA PRO A 72 -43.91 -12.64 -37.46
C PRO A 72 -42.48 -12.08 -37.44
N ILE A 73 -42.34 -10.74 -37.43
CA ILE A 73 -41.04 -10.07 -37.37
C ILE A 73 -40.39 -10.32 -36.01
N ARG A 74 -41.15 -10.17 -34.92
CA ARG A 74 -40.65 -10.46 -33.55
C ARG A 74 -40.26 -11.92 -33.37
N GLN A 75 -41.04 -12.84 -33.93
CA GLN A 75 -40.72 -14.26 -33.91
C GLN A 75 -39.45 -14.55 -34.69
N PHE A 76 -39.28 -13.97 -35.89
CA PHE A 76 -38.05 -14.08 -36.66
C PHE A 76 -36.84 -13.55 -35.88
N GLU A 77 -36.93 -12.34 -35.31
CA GLU A 77 -35.87 -11.76 -34.48
C GLU A 77 -35.53 -12.65 -33.27
N ALA A 78 -36.54 -13.19 -32.60
CA ALA A 78 -36.35 -14.11 -31.48
C ALA A 78 -35.63 -15.40 -31.93
N ARG A 79 -36.02 -15.99 -33.05
CA ARG A 79 -35.38 -17.19 -33.60
C ARG A 79 -33.93 -16.94 -34.02
N ILE A 80 -33.64 -15.80 -34.63
CA ILE A 80 -32.25 -15.43 -34.95
C ILE A 80 -31.44 -15.22 -33.66
N LYS A 81 -32.00 -14.59 -32.63
CA LYS A 81 -31.34 -14.47 -31.32
C LYS A 81 -31.07 -15.83 -30.67
N GLU A 82 -32.01 -16.77 -30.77
CA GLU A 82 -31.80 -18.15 -30.31
C GLU A 82 -30.61 -18.81 -31.05
N VAL A 83 -30.51 -18.61 -32.37
CA VAL A 83 -29.38 -19.10 -33.17
C VAL A 83 -28.06 -18.44 -32.75
N CYS A 84 -28.04 -17.12 -32.56
CA CYS A 84 -26.86 -16.40 -32.06
C CYS A 84 -26.42 -16.90 -30.68
N ALA A 85 -27.37 -17.16 -29.77
CA ALA A 85 -27.07 -17.64 -28.43
C ALA A 85 -26.34 -19.00 -28.41
N VAL A 86 -26.53 -19.85 -29.42
CA VAL A 86 -25.76 -21.10 -29.58
C VAL A 86 -24.27 -20.80 -29.81
N PHE A 87 -23.96 -19.83 -30.65
CA PHE A 87 -22.58 -19.42 -30.91
C PHE A 87 -21.96 -18.74 -29.69
N ASP A 88 -22.70 -17.88 -29.01
CA ASP A 88 -22.25 -17.21 -27.78
C ASP A 88 -21.93 -18.22 -26.68
N ALA A 89 -22.77 -19.24 -26.50
CA ALA A 89 -22.56 -20.31 -25.53
C ALA A 89 -21.30 -21.13 -25.88
N ALA A 90 -21.10 -21.49 -27.14
CA ALA A 90 -19.91 -22.20 -27.60
C ALA A 90 -18.63 -21.36 -27.39
N TYR A 91 -18.68 -20.07 -27.73
CA TYR A 91 -17.58 -19.14 -27.51
C TYR A 91 -17.23 -19.01 -26.03
N ALA A 92 -18.23 -18.82 -25.16
CA ALA A 92 -18.02 -18.70 -23.72
C ALA A 92 -17.37 -19.97 -23.14
N ALA A 93 -17.86 -21.15 -23.54
CA ALA A 93 -17.30 -22.42 -23.08
C ALA A 93 -15.83 -22.59 -23.50
N LEU A 94 -15.48 -22.23 -24.74
CA LEU A 94 -14.10 -22.25 -25.24
C LEU A 94 -13.23 -21.23 -24.51
N ALA A 95 -13.72 -20.01 -24.30
CA ALA A 95 -12.99 -18.95 -23.60
C ALA A 95 -12.66 -19.36 -22.16
N THR A 96 -13.59 -20.01 -21.45
CA THR A 96 -13.33 -20.55 -20.11
C THR A 96 -12.26 -21.64 -20.13
N GLN A 97 -12.31 -22.57 -21.09
CA GLN A 97 -11.30 -23.63 -21.22
C GLN A 97 -9.90 -23.06 -21.52
N VAL A 98 -9.81 -22.08 -22.41
CA VAL A 98 -8.55 -21.39 -22.74
C VAL A 98 -7.98 -20.70 -21.50
N LYS A 99 -8.80 -19.90 -20.78
CA LYS A 99 -8.38 -19.26 -19.53
C LYS A 99 -7.88 -20.26 -18.50
N GLY A 100 -8.61 -21.36 -18.29
CA GLY A 100 -8.19 -22.41 -17.35
C GLY A 100 -6.87 -23.09 -17.75
N PHE A 101 -6.56 -23.19 -19.04
CA PHE A 101 -5.26 -23.69 -19.50
C PHE A 101 -4.15 -22.66 -19.32
N GLU A 102 -4.39 -21.40 -19.62
CA GLU A 102 -3.44 -20.30 -19.40
C GLU A 102 -3.10 -20.12 -17.91
N GLU A 103 -4.10 -20.21 -17.03
CA GLU A 103 -3.90 -20.17 -15.57
C GLU A 103 -3.08 -21.36 -15.08
N ARG A 104 -3.34 -22.58 -15.57
CA ARG A 104 -2.50 -23.75 -15.24
C ARG A 104 -1.06 -23.56 -15.71
N GLN A 105 -0.84 -23.09 -16.94
CA GLN A 105 0.52 -22.80 -17.43
C GLN A 105 1.21 -21.73 -16.59
N ARG A 106 0.46 -20.70 -16.15
CA ARG A 106 0.98 -19.63 -15.29
C ARG A 106 1.40 -20.17 -13.92
N GLU A 107 0.61 -21.08 -13.35
CA GLU A 107 0.90 -21.70 -12.05
C GLU A 107 2.04 -22.71 -12.13
N GLU A 108 2.11 -23.52 -13.19
CA GLU A 108 3.26 -24.40 -13.46
C GLU A 108 4.55 -23.57 -13.55
N LYS A 109 4.52 -22.48 -14.31
CA LYS A 109 5.65 -21.56 -14.41
C LYS A 109 5.99 -20.89 -13.08
N ARG A 110 4.99 -20.54 -12.26
CA ARG A 110 5.23 -20.02 -10.90
C ARG A 110 6.00 -21.04 -10.06
N ARG A 111 5.65 -22.32 -10.12
CA ARG A 111 6.36 -23.39 -9.41
C ARG A 111 7.80 -23.55 -9.91
N GLU A 112 8.02 -23.51 -11.22
CA GLU A 112 9.36 -23.53 -11.81
C GLU A 112 10.21 -22.34 -11.35
N VAL A 113 9.62 -21.14 -11.33
CA VAL A 113 10.30 -19.92 -10.89
C VAL A 113 10.62 -19.96 -9.39
N LEU A 114 9.71 -20.47 -8.55
CA LEU A 114 9.99 -20.66 -7.12
C LEU A 114 11.13 -21.65 -6.89
N PHE A 115 11.14 -22.76 -7.63
CA PHE A 115 12.24 -23.72 -7.58
C PHE A 115 13.56 -23.08 -8.03
N LEU A 116 13.54 -22.33 -9.13
CA LEU A 116 14.69 -21.60 -9.65
C LEU A 116 15.23 -20.59 -8.64
N ILE A 117 14.35 -19.86 -7.94
CA ILE A 117 14.73 -18.92 -6.89
C ILE A 117 15.43 -19.66 -5.76
N ALA A 118 14.83 -20.73 -5.24
CA ALA A 118 15.41 -21.52 -4.14
C ALA A 118 16.79 -22.07 -4.53
N ASP A 119 16.89 -22.69 -5.71
CA ASP A 119 18.14 -23.22 -6.26
C ASP A 119 19.22 -22.12 -6.39
N THR A 120 18.86 -20.96 -6.95
CA THR A 120 19.81 -19.84 -7.11
C THR A 120 20.24 -19.24 -5.77
N VAL A 121 19.32 -19.16 -4.80
CA VAL A 121 19.60 -18.67 -3.44
C VAL A 121 20.56 -19.62 -2.71
N ASP A 122 20.35 -20.93 -2.84
CA ASP A 122 21.21 -21.96 -2.28
C ASP A 122 22.59 -21.97 -2.96
N GLU A 123 22.65 -21.85 -4.29
CA GLU A 123 23.90 -21.70 -5.07
C GLU A 123 24.77 -20.53 -4.57
N HIS A 124 24.15 -19.43 -4.12
CA HIS A 124 24.84 -18.24 -3.63
C HIS A 124 25.04 -18.22 -2.10
N GLY A 125 24.57 -19.25 -1.38
CA GLY A 125 24.76 -19.38 0.07
C GLY A 125 24.01 -18.33 0.90
N VAL A 126 22.87 -17.84 0.42
CA VAL A 126 22.07 -16.79 1.10
C VAL A 126 20.65 -17.26 1.47
N PRO A 127 20.48 -18.39 2.20
CA PRO A 127 19.18 -19.03 2.43
C PRO A 127 18.15 -18.16 3.18
N GLY A 128 18.58 -17.05 3.80
CA GLY A 128 17.70 -16.08 4.46
C GLY A 128 17.14 -14.99 3.53
N LEU A 129 17.55 -14.95 2.26
CA LEU A 129 17.10 -13.93 1.31
C LEU A 129 15.78 -14.36 0.64
N GLU A 130 14.70 -13.66 0.97
CA GLU A 130 13.41 -13.83 0.29
C GLU A 130 13.36 -13.01 -1.00
N VAL A 131 13.32 -13.70 -2.15
CA VAL A 131 13.12 -13.07 -3.45
C VAL A 131 11.65 -13.23 -3.87
N ALA A 132 10.94 -12.10 -3.97
CA ALA A 132 9.54 -12.08 -4.39
C ALA A 132 9.40 -12.43 -5.88
N VAL A 133 8.44 -13.31 -6.20
CA VAL A 133 8.09 -13.64 -7.60
C VAL A 133 7.44 -12.44 -8.27
N GLN A 134 8.03 -11.96 -9.37
CA GLN A 134 7.45 -10.87 -10.16
C GLN A 134 6.43 -11.39 -11.17
N ASP A 135 5.35 -10.63 -11.39
CA ASP A 135 4.29 -11.00 -12.33
C ASP A 135 4.82 -11.18 -13.77
N SER A 136 5.78 -10.35 -14.16
CA SER A 136 6.44 -10.41 -15.47
C SER A 136 7.18 -11.73 -15.72
N TRP A 137 7.57 -12.46 -14.66
CA TRP A 137 8.24 -13.77 -14.74
C TRP A 137 7.27 -14.88 -15.11
N LEU A 138 5.98 -14.70 -14.83
CA LEU A 138 4.93 -15.68 -15.14
C LEU A 138 4.45 -15.60 -16.59
N ASN A 139 4.90 -14.57 -17.34
CA ASN A 139 4.58 -14.43 -18.76
C ASN A 139 5.20 -15.56 -19.59
N LYS A 140 4.39 -16.22 -20.43
CA LYS A 140 4.84 -17.34 -21.27
C LYS A 140 6.08 -17.03 -22.11
N SER A 141 6.20 -15.81 -22.62
CA SER A 141 7.31 -15.36 -23.47
C SER A 141 8.65 -15.19 -22.74
N LYS A 142 8.67 -15.04 -21.41
CA LYS A 142 9.90 -14.79 -20.66
C LYS A 142 10.64 -16.10 -20.37
N PRO A 143 11.85 -16.34 -20.90
CA PRO A 143 12.54 -17.61 -20.70
C PRO A 143 13.09 -17.73 -19.27
N LEU A 144 13.12 -18.95 -18.72
CA LEU A 144 13.65 -19.23 -17.36
C LEU A 144 15.09 -18.72 -17.18
N LYS A 145 15.92 -18.78 -18.23
CA LYS A 145 17.30 -18.25 -18.19
C LYS A 145 17.35 -16.75 -17.91
N ALA A 146 16.45 -15.97 -18.48
CA ALA A 146 16.37 -14.53 -18.21
C ALA A 146 15.91 -14.27 -16.76
N ILE A 147 14.97 -15.09 -16.27
CA ILE A 147 14.50 -15.02 -14.89
C ILE A 147 15.65 -15.35 -13.92
N LYS A 148 16.45 -16.39 -14.21
CA LYS A 148 17.63 -16.74 -13.40
C LYS A 148 18.60 -15.56 -13.28
N ALA A 149 18.94 -14.92 -14.41
CA ALA A 149 19.83 -13.76 -14.41
C ALA A 149 19.28 -12.56 -13.61
N GLU A 150 17.97 -12.34 -13.63
CA GLU A 150 17.33 -11.29 -12.81
C GLU A 150 17.37 -11.63 -11.32
N VAL A 151 17.12 -12.90 -10.95
CA VAL A 151 17.25 -13.39 -9.58
C VAL A 151 18.68 -13.26 -9.08
N GLU A 152 19.67 -13.68 -9.89
CA GLU A 152 21.10 -13.50 -9.60
C GLU A 152 21.44 -12.03 -9.38
N SER A 153 20.94 -11.12 -10.22
CA SER A 153 21.17 -9.69 -10.03
C SER A 153 20.62 -9.16 -8.70
N ILE A 154 19.45 -9.64 -8.27
CA ILE A 154 18.87 -9.29 -6.97
C ILE A 154 19.77 -9.80 -5.83
N ILE A 155 20.19 -11.05 -5.91
CA ILE A 155 21.07 -11.68 -4.91
C ILE A 155 22.41 -10.95 -4.81
N LEU A 156 23.05 -10.67 -5.94
CA LEU A 156 24.35 -9.98 -5.98
C LEU A 156 24.26 -8.57 -5.41
N ARG A 157 23.17 -7.85 -5.68
CA ARG A 157 22.94 -6.52 -5.08
C ARG A 157 22.82 -6.61 -3.56
N HIS A 158 22.03 -7.56 -3.07
CA HIS A 158 21.89 -7.78 -1.62
C HIS A 158 23.23 -8.11 -0.96
N LEU A 159 24.01 -9.02 -1.56
CA LEU A 159 25.35 -9.36 -1.08
C LEU A 159 26.30 -8.16 -1.06
N GLN A 160 26.23 -7.29 -2.07
CA GLN A 160 27.02 -6.07 -2.11
C GLN A 160 26.63 -5.11 -1.00
N GLU A 161 25.33 -4.87 -0.80
CA GLU A 161 24.82 -4.01 0.28
C GLU A 161 25.26 -4.53 1.66
N GLU A 162 25.20 -5.84 1.90
CA GLU A 162 25.66 -6.44 3.16
C GLU A 162 27.18 -6.28 3.35
N ARG A 163 27.98 -6.43 2.29
CA ARG A 163 29.42 -6.17 2.36
C ARG A 163 29.75 -4.71 2.64
N GLU A 164 29.04 -3.78 2.00
CA GLU A 164 29.22 -2.34 2.21
C GLU A 164 28.84 -1.94 3.64
N ARG A 165 27.74 -2.49 4.17
CA ARG A 165 27.34 -2.31 5.57
C ARG A 165 28.39 -2.86 6.53
N ALA A 166 28.87 -4.09 6.29
CA ALA A 166 29.91 -4.70 7.11
C ALA A 166 31.22 -3.89 7.07
N ALA A 167 31.64 -3.42 5.89
CA ALA A 167 32.82 -2.58 5.73
C ALA A 167 32.68 -1.23 6.45
N LEU A 168 31.49 -0.61 6.40
CA LEU A 168 31.21 0.62 7.11
C LEU A 168 31.26 0.42 8.62
N GLU A 169 30.63 -0.63 9.14
CA GLU A 169 30.66 -0.96 10.56
C GLU A 169 32.08 -1.30 11.03
N GLN A 170 32.84 -2.05 10.24
CA GLN A 170 34.24 -2.32 10.51
C GLN A 170 35.07 -1.03 10.55
N ALA A 171 34.90 -0.12 9.57
CA ALA A 171 35.59 1.17 9.55
C ALA A 171 35.26 2.03 10.78
N LYS A 172 34.01 1.99 11.26
CA LYS A 172 33.62 2.66 12.52
C LYS A 172 34.30 2.02 13.73
N GLN A 173 34.36 0.69 13.81
CA GLN A 173 35.03 -0.03 14.89
C GLN A 173 36.53 0.26 14.92
N ASP A 174 37.21 0.15 13.78
CA ASP A 174 38.64 0.44 13.64
C ASP A 174 38.95 1.89 14.04
N ARG A 175 38.07 2.82 13.66
CA ARG A 175 38.19 4.22 14.07
C ARG A 175 38.02 4.43 15.56
N ALA A 176 37.05 3.77 16.20
CA ALA A 176 36.88 3.84 17.65
C ALA A 176 38.14 3.33 18.37
N VAL A 177 38.68 2.19 17.94
CA VAL A 177 39.93 1.63 18.48
C VAL A 177 41.11 2.60 18.28
N ALA A 178 41.23 3.23 17.11
CA ALA A 178 42.28 4.21 16.85
C ALA A 178 42.17 5.44 17.78
N ILE A 179 40.97 5.97 17.99
CA ILE A 179 40.73 7.08 18.91
C ILE A 179 41.10 6.67 20.34
N GLU A 180 40.68 5.49 20.80
CA GLU A 180 41.03 4.97 22.11
C GLU A 180 42.54 4.86 22.32
N GLN A 181 43.26 4.31 21.34
CA GLN A 181 44.72 4.20 21.38
C GLN A 181 45.40 5.58 21.39
N MET A 182 44.92 6.54 20.59
CA MET A 182 45.46 7.90 20.55
C MET A 182 45.24 8.64 21.88
N VAL A 183 44.04 8.55 22.46
CA VAL A 183 43.71 9.15 23.76
C VAL A 183 44.56 8.52 24.87
N ALA A 184 44.75 7.20 24.86
CA ALA A 184 45.59 6.51 25.83
C ALA A 184 47.07 6.92 25.72
N ALA A 185 47.62 7.00 24.50
CA ALA A 185 48.99 7.43 24.25
C ALA A 185 49.22 8.88 24.72
N GLN A 186 48.30 9.79 24.41
CA GLN A 186 48.37 11.18 24.89
C GLN A 186 48.20 11.26 26.41
N GLY A 187 47.31 10.47 27.00
CA GLY A 187 47.16 10.41 28.45
C GLY A 187 48.42 9.94 29.19
N GLN A 188 49.15 8.99 28.60
CA GLN A 188 50.47 8.58 29.09
C GLN A 188 51.51 9.70 28.95
N ALA A 189 51.54 10.41 27.82
CA ALA A 189 52.48 11.50 27.58
C ALA A 189 52.27 12.70 28.53
N TYR A 190 51.01 13.06 28.82
CA TYR A 190 50.66 14.20 29.66
C TYR A 190 50.51 13.86 31.15
N GLY A 191 50.47 12.56 31.51
CA GLY A 191 50.40 12.09 32.90
C GLY A 191 49.02 12.15 33.54
N PHE A 192 47.94 12.31 32.76
CA PHE A 192 46.56 12.24 33.22
C PHE A 192 45.66 11.64 32.14
N ALA A 193 44.54 11.02 32.53
CA ALA A 193 43.60 10.40 31.59
C ALA A 193 42.39 11.30 31.34
N LEU A 194 41.90 11.28 30.09
CA LEU A 194 40.59 11.82 29.71
C LEU A 194 39.69 10.68 29.24
N PRO A 195 38.38 10.73 29.53
CA PRO A 195 37.45 9.71 29.07
C PRO A 195 37.25 9.81 27.56
N VAL A 196 37.17 8.66 26.87
CA VAL A 196 36.98 8.58 25.41
C VAL A 196 35.65 9.24 24.97
N SER A 197 34.67 9.31 25.87
CA SER A 197 33.40 10.01 25.65
C SER A 197 33.55 11.49 25.31
N ASP A 198 34.66 12.14 25.71
CA ASP A 198 34.92 13.55 25.38
C ASP A 198 35.23 13.74 23.88
N PHE A 199 35.54 12.65 23.18
CA PHE A 199 35.97 12.63 21.78
C PHE A 199 34.93 12.00 20.83
N LEU A 200 33.68 11.83 21.27
CA LEU A 200 32.62 11.20 20.43
C LEU A 200 32.45 11.87 19.07
N ARG A 201 32.57 13.20 19.00
CA ARG A 201 32.51 13.98 17.74
C ARG A 201 33.57 13.58 16.71
N LEU A 202 34.67 12.95 17.14
CA LEU A 202 35.77 12.53 16.27
C LEU A 202 35.51 11.15 15.63
N HIS A 203 34.42 10.47 15.98
CA HIS A 203 34.02 9.19 15.38
C HIS A 203 33.44 9.34 13.96
N ASP A 204 33.19 10.58 13.50
CA ASP A 204 32.76 10.84 12.13
C ASP A 204 33.85 10.45 11.12
N LEU A 205 33.53 9.51 10.22
CA LEU A 205 34.43 8.99 9.19
C LEU A 205 34.86 10.05 8.17
N GLN A 206 34.13 11.17 8.04
CA GLN A 206 34.47 12.26 7.13
C GLN A 206 35.70 13.06 7.60
N ILE A 207 36.08 12.95 8.88
CA ILE A 207 37.23 13.66 9.43
C ILE A 207 38.49 12.79 9.21
N PRO A 208 39.55 13.29 8.55
CA PRO A 208 40.81 12.56 8.41
C PRO A 208 41.41 12.15 9.76
N LEU A 209 42.05 10.97 9.83
CA LEU A 209 42.72 10.48 11.06
C LEU A 209 43.82 11.43 11.57
N THR A 210 44.45 12.19 10.68
CA THR A 210 45.43 13.23 11.05
C THR A 210 44.81 14.34 11.89
N ASP A 211 43.60 14.76 11.52
CA ASP A 211 42.90 15.88 12.16
C ASP A 211 42.30 15.45 13.49
N VAL A 212 41.85 14.18 13.58
CA VAL A 212 41.48 13.53 14.84
C VAL A 212 42.64 13.58 15.83
N HIS A 213 43.83 13.16 15.41
CA HIS A 213 45.01 13.14 16.28
C HIS A 213 45.35 14.54 16.79
N ALA A 214 45.38 15.53 15.90
CA ALA A 214 45.67 16.92 16.24
C ALA A 214 44.65 17.51 17.23
N GLU A 215 43.36 17.21 17.06
CA GLU A 215 42.32 17.71 17.96
C GLU A 215 42.39 17.02 19.33
N ILE A 216 42.72 15.72 19.40
CA ILE A 216 42.98 15.03 20.67
C ILE A 216 44.16 15.69 21.40
N GLU A 217 45.29 15.85 20.72
CA GLU A 217 46.48 16.49 21.30
C GLU A 217 46.18 17.90 21.81
N LYS A 218 45.45 18.69 21.02
CA LYS A 218 45.04 20.05 21.40
C LYS A 218 44.20 20.07 22.68
N VAL A 219 43.28 19.12 22.86
CA VAL A 219 42.46 19.01 24.08
C VAL A 219 43.34 18.69 25.30
N PHE A 220 44.26 17.74 25.18
CA PHE A 220 45.21 17.42 26.24
C PHE A 220 46.11 18.61 26.58
N ALA A 221 46.67 19.30 25.57
CA ALA A 221 47.49 20.47 25.74
C ALA A 221 46.74 21.61 26.45
N ALA A 222 45.51 21.90 26.03
CA ALA A 222 44.68 22.93 26.65
C ALA A 222 44.36 22.61 28.12
N ARG A 223 44.05 21.34 28.44
CA ARG A 223 43.78 20.91 29.82
C ARG A 223 45.03 21.00 30.70
N ALA A 224 46.19 20.61 30.17
CA ALA A 224 47.47 20.72 30.86
C ALA A 224 47.85 22.19 31.14
N GLN A 225 47.64 23.07 30.16
CA GLN A 225 47.84 24.51 30.34
C GLN A 225 46.91 25.06 31.41
N PHE A 226 45.61 24.76 31.36
CA PHE A 226 44.66 25.23 32.37
C PHE A 226 45.04 24.78 33.79
N ALA A 227 45.46 23.51 33.95
CA ALA A 227 45.92 22.98 35.23
C ALA A 227 47.16 23.73 35.77
N ARG A 228 48.12 24.07 34.90
CA ARG A 228 49.31 24.87 35.27
C ARG A 228 48.94 26.28 35.70
N HIS A 229 48.04 26.95 34.98
CA HIS A 229 47.57 28.30 35.32
C HIS A 229 46.73 28.30 36.61
N ALA A 230 45.91 27.28 36.85
CA ALA A 230 45.16 27.14 38.11
C ALA A 230 46.10 26.88 39.31
N ALA A 231 47.18 26.12 39.12
CA ALA A 231 48.19 25.88 40.14
C ALA A 231 49.05 27.12 40.46
N SER A 232 49.27 28.02 39.48
CA SER A 232 50.01 29.27 39.70
C SER A 232 49.14 30.44 40.20
N ALA A 233 47.81 30.35 40.07
CA ALA A 233 46.86 31.41 40.45
C ALA A 233 46.27 31.28 41.87
N SER A 234 46.64 30.27 42.67
CA SER A 234 46.27 30.17 44.09
C SER A 234 47.45 30.51 45.01
N PRO A 235 47.44 31.66 45.71
CA PRO A 235 48.23 31.88 46.91
C PRO A 235 47.31 32.02 48.12
N VAL A 236 47.19 31.01 48.99
CA VAL A 236 46.81 31.25 50.40
C VAL A 236 47.52 30.25 51.32
N PRO A 237 48.17 30.71 52.41
CA PRO A 237 49.06 29.91 53.25
C PRO A 237 48.31 29.11 54.32
N ALA A 238 49.01 28.10 54.84
CA ALA A 238 48.60 27.27 55.95
C ALA A 238 48.49 28.05 57.27
N ALA A 239 47.37 27.87 57.99
CA ALA A 239 47.27 28.09 59.43
C ALA A 239 46.30 27.07 60.04
N ALA A 240 46.80 26.31 61.02
CA ALA A 240 46.06 25.34 61.80
C ALA A 240 45.33 26.00 62.99
N VAL A 241 44.21 25.41 63.45
CA VAL A 241 44.00 24.90 64.84
C VAL A 241 42.50 24.64 65.14
N GLN A 242 42.22 23.36 65.41
CA GLN A 242 41.32 22.71 66.39
C GLN A 242 39.77 22.71 66.32
N ALA A 243 39.30 21.47 66.56
CA ALA A 243 38.16 21.02 67.37
C ALA A 243 36.75 21.01 66.77
N ALA A 244 36.31 19.83 66.32
CA ALA A 244 35.37 18.97 67.05
C ALA A 244 35.06 17.66 66.28
N ARG A 245 35.26 16.52 66.94
CA ARG A 245 34.66 15.20 66.59
C ARG A 245 33.24 15.15 67.19
N PRO A 246 32.28 14.33 66.67
CA PRO A 246 32.38 12.85 66.65
C PRO A 246 31.96 12.24 65.29
N SER A 247 32.64 11.22 64.77
CA SER A 247 32.53 9.80 65.14
C SER A 247 31.09 9.27 65.14
N ALA A 248 30.63 8.80 63.97
CA ALA A 248 29.56 7.80 63.88
C ALA A 248 29.84 6.82 62.73
N SER A 249 30.22 5.63 63.15
CA SER A 249 30.08 4.30 62.54
C SER A 249 30.01 4.12 61.02
N SER A 250 31.02 3.38 60.56
CA SER A 250 30.89 2.28 59.61
C SER A 250 29.61 1.46 59.81
N VAL A 251 28.80 1.37 58.76
CA VAL A 251 27.90 0.22 58.53
C VAL A 251 28.06 -0.22 57.08
N VAL A 252 28.60 -1.42 56.94
CA VAL A 252 28.52 -2.27 55.74
C VAL A 252 27.04 -2.51 55.43
N SER A 253 26.61 -2.14 54.23
CA SER A 253 25.39 -2.69 53.62
C SER A 253 25.65 -2.81 52.12
N GLY A 254 25.42 -4.01 51.59
CA GLY A 254 25.75 -4.38 50.21
C GLY A 254 25.17 -3.40 49.19
N ARG A 255 26.02 -2.82 48.35
CA ARG A 255 25.58 -2.02 47.20
C ARG A 255 24.82 -2.92 46.22
N PRO A 256 23.57 -2.60 45.84
CA PRO A 256 22.98 -3.22 44.67
C PRO A 256 23.82 -2.83 43.45
N GLN A 257 24.36 -3.82 42.72
CA GLN A 257 25.06 -3.60 41.45
C GLN A 257 24.07 -2.97 40.46
N ARG A 258 24.06 -1.64 40.34
CA ARG A 258 23.28 -0.94 39.31
C ARG A 258 24.04 -1.01 37.99
N LYS A 259 23.39 -1.60 36.99
CA LYS A 259 23.84 -1.56 35.59
C LYS A 259 23.07 -0.45 34.89
N THR A 260 23.78 0.38 34.12
CA THR A 260 23.19 1.44 33.29
C THR A 260 23.23 0.99 31.84
N LEU A 261 22.10 1.09 31.13
CA LEU A 261 21.95 0.71 29.73
C LEU A 261 21.30 1.89 28.98
N THR A 262 21.88 2.31 27.87
CA THR A 262 21.32 3.32 26.97
C THR A 262 20.80 2.60 25.73
N ILE A 263 19.54 2.81 25.37
CA ILE A 263 18.88 2.17 24.21
C ILE A 263 18.30 3.27 23.31
N GLN A 264 18.65 3.23 22.03
CA GLN A 264 18.00 4.01 20.98
C GLN A 264 17.09 3.08 20.19
N ILE A 265 15.82 3.45 20.03
CA ILE A 265 14.80 2.62 19.39
C ILE A 265 14.18 3.42 18.26
N GLU A 266 14.24 2.87 17.05
CA GLU A 266 13.59 3.38 15.86
C GLU A 266 12.46 2.42 15.46
N TYR A 267 11.27 2.94 15.23
CA TYR A 267 10.08 2.14 14.96
C TYR A 267 9.14 2.86 14.00
N ASP A 268 8.38 2.08 13.24
CA ASP A 268 7.32 2.59 12.35
C ASP A 268 6.19 3.23 13.18
N ALA A 269 5.68 4.40 12.75
CA ALA A 269 4.65 5.15 13.44
C ALA A 269 3.38 4.33 13.76
N MET A 270 3.05 3.32 12.95
CA MET A 270 1.90 2.44 13.21
C MET A 270 2.10 1.53 14.43
N ARG A 271 3.35 1.30 14.85
CA ARG A 271 3.71 0.45 16.01
C ARG A 271 3.92 1.26 17.29
N GLU A 272 3.75 2.58 17.25
CA GLU A 272 3.90 3.47 18.40
C GLU A 272 3.12 3.04 19.66
N PRO A 273 1.85 2.61 19.59
CA PRO A 273 1.11 2.20 20.78
C PRO A 273 1.73 0.97 21.47
N ALA A 274 2.22 0.01 20.67
CA ALA A 274 2.84 -1.22 21.17
C ALA A 274 4.23 -0.95 21.78
N VAL A 275 5.01 -0.05 21.16
CA VAL A 275 6.31 0.38 21.69
C VAL A 275 6.13 1.13 23.01
N GLN A 276 5.19 2.06 23.09
CA GLN A 276 4.89 2.79 24.33
C GLN A 276 4.38 1.87 25.46
N GLN A 277 3.64 0.81 25.14
CA GLN A 277 3.22 -0.19 26.12
C GLN A 277 4.43 -0.97 26.67
N THR A 278 5.37 -1.32 25.81
CA THR A 278 6.59 -2.06 26.20
C THR A 278 7.53 -1.20 27.03
N LEU A 279 7.69 0.09 26.68
CA LEU A 279 8.46 1.06 27.47
C LEU A 279 7.86 1.29 28.86
N ARG A 280 6.53 1.28 28.99
CA ARG A 280 5.86 1.34 30.29
C ARG A 280 6.17 0.13 31.16
N HIS A 281 6.21 -1.06 30.58
CA HIS A 281 6.62 -2.28 31.28
C HIS A 281 8.07 -2.18 31.74
N LEU A 282 8.97 -1.75 30.85
CA LEU A 282 10.40 -1.56 31.15
C LEU A 282 10.60 -0.54 32.29
N LYS A 283 9.87 0.58 32.28
CA LYS A 283 9.90 1.60 33.33
C LYS A 283 9.57 1.03 34.70
N GLY A 284 8.64 0.07 34.79
CA GLY A 284 8.29 -0.60 36.05
C GLY A 284 9.41 -1.48 36.63
N MET A 285 10.36 -1.91 35.80
CA MET A 285 11.49 -2.74 36.22
C MET A 285 12.76 -1.94 36.54
N CYS A 286 12.80 -0.64 36.22
CA CYS A 286 13.97 0.21 36.36
C CYS A 286 13.92 1.06 37.65
N ALA A 287 15.07 1.19 38.32
CA ALA A 287 15.21 2.10 39.47
C ALA A 287 15.19 3.59 39.06
N SER A 288 15.54 3.89 37.81
CA SER A 288 15.44 5.21 37.19
C SER A 288 15.27 5.03 35.68
N PHE A 289 14.33 5.76 35.07
CA PHE A 289 14.02 5.65 33.64
C PHE A 289 13.83 7.04 33.05
N ASN A 290 14.76 7.43 32.16
CA ASN A 290 14.75 8.73 31.47
C ASN A 290 14.52 8.49 29.98
N LEU A 291 13.52 9.15 29.40
CA LEU A 291 13.27 9.20 27.97
C LEU A 291 13.71 10.57 27.46
N ILE A 292 14.60 10.58 26.45
CA ILE A 292 14.97 11.78 25.72
C ILE A 292 14.16 11.72 24.41
N PRO A 293 13.22 12.65 24.16
CA PRO A 293 12.52 12.68 22.88
C PRO A 293 13.51 12.94 21.76
N GLY A 294 13.57 12.03 20.78
CA GLY A 294 14.33 12.27 19.54
C GLY A 294 13.69 13.39 18.73
N GLN A 295 14.49 14.26 18.15
CA GLN A 295 13.98 15.26 17.21
C GLN A 295 13.43 14.52 15.99
N SER A 296 12.14 14.71 15.71
CA SER A 296 11.52 14.26 14.46
C SER A 296 12.18 15.02 13.31
N ALA A 297 12.90 14.32 12.44
CA ALA A 297 13.21 14.84 11.13
C ALA A 297 11.89 14.94 10.36
N ALA A 298 11.49 16.17 10.03
CA ALA A 298 10.42 16.44 9.06
C ALA A 298 10.98 16.30 7.64
#